data_AF-A0A382U9M5-F1
#
_entry.id   AF-A0A382U9M5-F1
#
_cell.length_a   1.000
_cell.length_b   1.000
_cell.length_c   1.000
_cell.angle_alpha   90.00
_cell.angle_beta   90.00
_cell.angle_gamma   90.00
#
_symmetry.space_group_name_H-M   'P 1'
#
loop_
_entity.id
_entity.type
_entity.pdbx_description
1 polymer ?
#
loop_
_entity_poly.entity_id
_entity_poly.type
_entity_poly.pdbx_seq_one_letter_code
_entity_poly.pdbx_strand_id
1 'polypeptide(L)' 'MFKKVLVANRGEIACRILETAKRLGIATV' A
#
# COMPACT_ATOMS: atom_id res chain seq x y z
N MET A 1 -2.14 -0.76 -15.48
CA MET A 1 -1.86 -0.21 -14.12
C MET A 1 -2.49 -1.10 -13.06
N PHE A 2 -1.81 -1.30 -11.93
CA PHE A 2 -2.30 -2.15 -10.84
C PHE A 2 -3.52 -1.52 -10.16
N LYS A 3 -4.63 -2.25 -10.10
CA LYS A 3 -5.85 -1.81 -9.40
C LYS A 3 -5.78 -2.08 -7.89
N LYS A 4 -4.98 -3.06 -7.47
CA LYS A 4 -4.81 -3.48 -6.07
C LYS A 4 -3.45 -4.14 -5.83
N VAL A 5 -2.85 -3.95 -4.65
CA VAL A 5 -1.54 -4.51 -4.24
C VAL A 5 -1.63 -5.13 -2.84
N LEU A 6 -1.03 -6.32 -2.64
CA LEU A 6 -0.85 -6.93 -1.32
C LEU A 6 0.43 -6.41 -0.66
N VAL A 7 0.35 -5.90 0.56
CA VAL A 7 1.49 -5.51 1.39
C VAL A 7 1.75 -6.63 2.41
N ALA A 8 2.54 -7.62 2.00
CA ALA A 8 2.94 -8.75 2.83
C ALA A 8 4.05 -8.36 3.84
N ASN A 9 3.83 -7.31 4.64
CA ASN A 9 4.77 -6.80 5.63
C ASN A 9 4.04 -6.22 6.85
N ARG A 10 4.77 -5.87 7.92
CA ARG A 10 4.19 -5.33 9.17
C ARG A 10 4.95 -4.11 9.69
N GLY A 11 4.33 -3.40 10.64
CA GLY A 11 4.96 -2.26 11.32
C GLY A 11 5.09 -1.02 10.43
N GLU A 12 6.09 -0.18 10.73
CA GLU A 12 6.26 1.14 10.13
C GLU A 12 6.40 1.09 8.60
N ILE A 13 7.06 0.07 8.07
CA ILE A 13 7.25 -0.08 6.63
C ILE A 13 5.93 -0.38 5.90
N ALA A 14 5.03 -1.16 6.51
CA ALA A 14 3.70 -1.40 5.96
C ALA A 14 2.89 -0.10 5.93
N CYS A 15 2.90 0.68 7.02
CA CYS A 15 2.24 1.98 7.08
C CYS A 15 2.75 2.95 6.01
N ARG A 16 4.07 3.04 5.80
CA ARG A 16 4.68 3.88 4.75
C ARG A 16 4.22 3.50 3.34
N ILE A 17 4.14 2.20 3.05
CA ILE A 17 3.68 1.70 1.74
C ILE A 17 2.19 2.03 1.55
N LEU A 18 1.36 1.77 2.56
CA LEU A 18 -0.07 2.06 2.54
C LEU A 18 -0.36 3.56 2.30
N GLU A 19 0.41 4.44 2.95
CA GLU A 19 0.25 5.89 2.78
C GLU A 19 0.58 6.34 1.35
N THR A 20 1.64 5.79 0.78
CA THR A 20 2.04 6.08 -0.61
C THR A 20 0.99 5.55 -1.59
N ALA A 21 0.51 4.32 -1.40
CA ALA A 21 -0.53 3.72 -2.24
C ALA A 21 -1.83 4.53 -2.20
N LYS A 22 -2.21 5.04 -1.03
CA LYS A 22 -3.37 5.93 -0.87
C LYS A 22 -3.22 7.24 -1.67
N ARG A 23 -2.04 7.88 -1.63
CA ARG A 23 -1.76 9.10 -2.44
C ARG A 23 -1.84 8.85 -3.94
N LEU A 24 -1.50 7.63 -4.36
CA LEU A 24 -1.52 7.20 -5.77
C LEU A 24 -2.88 6.63 -6.21
N GLY A 25 -3.88 6.55 -5.32
CA GLY A 25 -5.19 5.97 -5.63
C GLY A 25 -5.16 4.44 -5.87
N ILE A 26 -4.17 3.74 -5.32
CA ILE A 26 -4.02 2.28 -5.47
C ILE A 26 -4.62 1.59 -4.23
N ALA A 27 -5.57 0.68 -4.45
CA ALA A 27 -6.12 -0.12 -3.35
C ALA A 27 -5.05 -1.08 -2.79
N THR A 28 -5.05 -1.28 -1.48
CA THR A 28 -4.10 -2.17 -0.81
C THR A 28 -4.83 -3.22 0.04
N VAL A 29 -4.17 -4.35 0.26
CA VAL A 29 -4.56 -5.42 1.20
C VAL A 29 -3.35 -5.83 2.01
#